data_AF-A0A0D0D8R4-F1
#
_entry.id   AF-A0A0D0D8R4-F1
#
_cell.length_a   1.000
_cell.length_b   1.000
_cell.length_c   1.000
_cell.angle_alpha   90.00
_cell.angle_beta   90.00
_cell.angle_gamma   90.00
#
_symmetry.space_group_name_H-M   'P 1'
#
loop_
_entity.id
_entity.type
_entity.pdbx_description
1 polymer ?
#
loop_
_entity_poly.entity_id
_entity_poly.type
_entity_poly.pdbx_seq_one_letter_code
_entity_poly.pdbx_strand_id
1 'polypeptide(L)'
;WANLVAQDVAPKTWGRATASNKELLCTIIYKAFPILQLSQNDWKLESLCTQDYPGWAWNNLEDTVECLAHWEAKQEDKQEDNTNTDNEFGLGTSKKRKAKWCKSEVTGKKIKGQ
;
A
#
# COMPACT_ATOMS: atom_id res chain seq x y z
N TRP A 1 -0.72 5.93 11.63
CA TRP A 1 -1.90 5.08 11.89
C TRP A 1 -2.05 4.65 13.34
N ALA A 2 -0.96 4.35 14.08
CA ALA A 2 -1.05 4.06 15.52
C ALA A 2 -1.84 5.10 16.34
N ASN A 3 -1.69 6.39 16.03
CA ASN A 3 -2.50 7.46 16.65
C ASN A 3 -4.02 7.33 16.41
N LEU A 4 -4.44 6.77 15.27
CA LEU A 4 -5.86 6.50 14.99
C LEU A 4 -6.37 5.34 15.84
N VAL A 5 -5.55 4.30 16.05
CA VAL A 5 -5.89 3.16 16.93
C VAL A 5 -5.95 3.60 18.39
N ALA A 6 -5.00 4.42 18.83
CA ALA A 6 -5.01 4.96 20.20
C ALA A 6 -6.25 5.80 20.51
N GLN A 7 -6.92 6.34 19.48
CA GLN A 7 -8.16 7.09 19.59
C GLN A 7 -9.42 6.24 19.27
N ASP A 8 -9.26 4.94 19.01
CA ASP A 8 -10.32 4.01 18.61
C ASP A 8 -11.11 4.47 17.35
N VAL A 9 -10.44 5.18 16.46
CA VAL A 9 -11.02 5.68 15.20
C VAL A 9 -10.34 5.07 13.96
N ALA A 10 -9.48 4.07 14.11
CA ALA A 10 -8.82 3.44 12.98
C ALA A 10 -9.83 2.69 12.08
N PRO A 11 -9.93 3.02 10.78
CA PRO A 11 -10.89 2.36 9.91
C PRO A 11 -10.44 0.95 9.52
N LYS A 12 -11.37 0.01 9.31
CA LYS A 12 -11.01 -1.35 8.82
C LYS A 12 -10.25 -1.33 7.47
N THR A 13 -10.62 -0.41 6.58
CA THR A 13 -9.92 -0.16 5.30
C THR A 13 -9.77 1.35 5.09
N TRP A 14 -8.71 1.79 4.40
CA TRP A 14 -8.47 3.23 4.19
C TRP A 14 -9.62 3.91 3.42
N GLY A 15 -10.22 3.20 2.46
CA GLY A 15 -11.40 3.69 1.72
C GLY A 15 -12.64 3.94 2.59
N ARG A 16 -12.69 3.37 3.80
CA ARG A 16 -13.76 3.59 4.80
C ARG A 16 -13.38 4.61 5.87
N ALA A 17 -12.25 5.30 5.72
CA ALA A 17 -11.85 6.37 6.63
C ALA A 17 -12.88 7.52 6.58
N THR A 18 -13.31 7.99 7.75
CA THR A 18 -14.14 9.20 7.86
C THR A 18 -13.32 10.44 7.52
N ALA A 19 -14.00 11.55 7.20
CA ALA A 19 -13.34 12.83 6.96
C ALA A 19 -12.45 13.25 8.15
N SER A 20 -12.96 13.11 9.37
CA SER A 20 -12.21 13.43 10.60
C SER A 20 -10.95 12.59 10.77
N ASN A 21 -10.99 11.30 10.41
CA ASN A 21 -9.80 10.43 10.47
C ASN A 21 -8.72 10.87 9.47
N LYS A 22 -9.15 11.26 8.26
CA LYS A 22 -8.26 11.79 7.23
C LYS A 22 -7.65 13.11 7.66
N GLU A 23 -8.45 14.04 8.17
CA GLU A 23 -7.99 15.34 8.70
C GLU A 23 -7.00 15.18 9.85
N LEU A 24 -7.27 14.27 10.79
CA LEU A 24 -6.36 13.96 11.89
C LEU A 24 -5.01 13.46 11.37
N LEU A 25 -5.03 12.53 10.40
CA LEU A 25 -3.80 12.01 9.81
C LEU A 25 -3.05 13.10 9.03
N CYS A 26 -3.74 13.88 8.20
CA CYS A 26 -3.18 15.03 7.49
C CYS A 26 -2.51 15.99 8.47
N THR A 27 -3.18 16.35 9.56
CA THR A 27 -2.64 17.25 10.58
C THR A 27 -1.33 16.72 11.18
N ILE A 28 -1.28 15.43 11.53
CA ILE A 28 -0.08 14.81 12.12
C ILE A 28 1.06 14.77 11.09
N ILE A 29 0.76 14.33 9.87
CA ILE A 29 1.77 14.14 8.81
C ILE A 29 2.30 15.50 8.34
N TYR A 30 1.46 16.51 8.20
CA TYR A 30 1.88 17.85 7.78
C TYR A 30 2.70 18.59 8.81
N LYS A 31 2.46 18.34 10.09
CA LYS A 31 3.36 18.84 11.15
C LYS A 31 4.76 18.22 11.06
N ALA A 32 4.85 16.93 10.71
CA ALA A 32 6.14 16.24 10.59
C ALA A 32 6.83 16.48 9.24
N PHE A 33 6.05 16.60 8.17
CA PHE A 33 6.50 16.72 6.78
C PHE A 33 5.72 17.83 6.05
N PRO A 34 6.01 19.11 6.34
CA PRO A 34 5.29 20.26 5.75
C PRO A 34 5.32 20.26 4.22
N ILE A 35 6.36 19.69 3.61
CA ILE A 35 6.48 19.57 2.15
C ILE A 35 5.30 18.84 1.49
N LEU A 36 4.61 17.96 2.22
CA LEU A 36 3.45 17.26 1.69
C LEU A 36 2.22 18.17 1.55
N GLN A 37 2.13 19.28 2.29
CA GLN A 37 1.06 20.29 2.14
C GLN A 37 1.11 21.02 0.79
N LEU A 38 2.25 20.97 0.09
CA LEU A 38 2.38 21.57 -1.23
C LEU A 38 1.63 20.80 -2.31
N SER A 39 1.17 19.57 -2.00
CA SER A 39 0.36 18.79 -2.93
C SER A 39 -1.10 19.27 -2.90
N GLN A 40 -1.67 19.56 -4.07
CA GLN A 40 -3.07 19.99 -4.18
C GLN A 40 -4.01 18.88 -3.68
N ASN A 41 -5.01 19.24 -2.88
CA ASN A 41 -6.04 18.30 -2.40
C ASN A 41 -5.48 17.06 -1.68
N ASP A 42 -4.31 17.17 -1.07
CA ASP A 42 -3.69 16.08 -0.29
C ASP A 42 -3.45 14.78 -1.10
N TRP A 43 -3.48 14.85 -2.44
CA TRP A 43 -3.53 13.67 -3.32
C TRP A 43 -2.36 12.71 -3.07
N LYS A 44 -1.20 13.26 -2.73
CA LYS A 44 0.01 12.50 -2.47
C LYS A 44 -0.09 11.71 -1.17
N LEU A 45 -0.66 12.33 -0.14
CA LEU A 45 -0.87 11.67 1.16
C LEU A 45 -1.97 10.62 1.06
N GLU A 46 -3.07 10.92 0.36
CA GLU A 46 -4.15 9.95 0.10
C GLU A 46 -3.65 8.73 -0.70
N SER A 47 -2.77 8.95 -1.69
CA SER A 47 -2.14 7.86 -2.45
C SER A 47 -1.27 6.97 -1.56
N LEU A 48 -0.43 7.55 -0.72
CA LEU A 48 0.39 6.80 0.25
C LEU A 48 -0.48 5.97 1.20
N CYS A 49 -1.53 6.58 1.73
CA CYS A 49 -2.41 5.86 2.64
C CYS A 49 -3.16 4.73 1.94
N THR A 50 -3.59 4.93 0.69
CA THR A 50 -4.25 3.86 -0.08
C THR A 50 -3.33 2.67 -0.35
N GLN A 51 -2.04 2.91 -0.57
CA GLN A 51 -1.05 1.88 -0.86
C GLN A 51 -0.54 1.16 0.39
N ASP A 52 -0.20 1.91 1.44
CA ASP A 52 0.55 1.37 2.57
C ASP A 52 -0.35 0.99 3.76
N TYR A 53 -1.54 1.61 3.89
CA TYR A 53 -2.45 1.32 4.99
C TYR A 53 -2.92 -0.14 5.02
N PRO A 54 -3.29 -0.80 3.91
CA PRO A 54 -3.77 -2.18 3.95
C PRO A 54 -2.74 -3.14 4.55
N GLY A 55 -1.46 -2.99 4.16
CA GLY A 55 -0.37 -3.82 4.69
C GLY A 55 -0.12 -3.55 6.18
N TRP A 56 -0.25 -2.30 6.62
CA TRP A 56 -0.16 -1.98 8.04
C TRP A 56 -1.37 -2.51 8.83
N ALA A 57 -2.58 -2.27 8.35
CA ALA A 57 -3.83 -2.69 8.97
C ALA A 57 -3.87 -4.21 9.17
N TRP A 58 -3.38 -4.99 8.19
CA TRP A 58 -3.25 -6.43 8.33
C TRP A 58 -2.47 -6.85 9.57
N ASN A 59 -1.32 -6.22 9.79
CA ASN A 59 -0.42 -6.62 10.87
C ASN A 59 -0.82 -6.06 12.24
N ASN A 60 -1.74 -5.09 12.30
CA ASN A 60 -2.01 -4.30 13.50
C ASN A 60 -3.48 -4.28 13.93
N LEU A 61 -4.41 -4.73 13.09
CA LEU A 61 -5.83 -4.86 13.44
C LEU A 61 -6.17 -6.35 13.56
N GLU A 62 -6.63 -6.76 14.74
CA GLU A 62 -6.83 -8.17 15.17
C GLU A 62 -7.93 -8.94 14.39
N ASP A 63 -8.57 -8.32 13.38
CA ASP A 63 -9.79 -8.80 12.73
C ASP A 63 -9.63 -9.00 11.20
N THR A 64 -8.44 -9.37 10.74
CA THR A 64 -8.06 -9.37 9.31
C THR A 64 -8.60 -10.51 8.44
N VAL A 65 -9.57 -11.30 8.92
CA VAL A 65 -10.11 -12.41 8.11
C VAL A 65 -11.06 -11.88 7.01
N GLU A 66 -11.73 -10.74 7.24
CA GLU A 66 -12.69 -10.14 6.30
C GLU A 66 -12.02 -9.26 5.21
N CYS A 67 -10.76 -8.88 5.37
CA CYS A 67 -10.08 -7.96 4.43
C CYS A 67 -9.67 -8.62 3.10
N LEU A 68 -9.62 -9.96 3.04
CA LEU A 68 -9.21 -10.72 1.84
C LEU A 68 -10.14 -10.49 0.65
N ALA A 69 -11.46 -10.39 0.86
CA ALA A 69 -12.43 -10.44 -0.23
C ALA A 69 -12.54 -9.15 -1.06
N HIS A 70 -12.12 -7.99 -0.52
CA HIS A 70 -12.36 -6.71 -1.18
C HIS A 70 -11.20 -6.24 -2.07
N TRP A 71 -9.96 -6.62 -1.76
CA TRP A 71 -8.78 -6.09 -2.45
C TRP A 71 -8.45 -6.84 -3.75
N GLU A 72 -8.78 -8.13 -3.86
CA GLU A 72 -8.57 -8.93 -5.08
C GLU A 72 -9.48 -8.50 -6.24
N ALA A 73 -10.55 -7.74 -5.97
CA ALA A 73 -11.55 -7.33 -6.96
C ALA A 73 -11.27 -6.00 -7.69
N LYS A 74 -10.14 -5.32 -7.45
CA LYS A 74 -9.88 -3.94 -7.91
C LYS A 74 -8.63 -3.77 -8.80
N GLN A 75 -8.06 -4.85 -9.34
CA GLN A 75 -6.87 -4.83 -10.22
C GLN A 75 -7.19 -5.02 -11.72
N GLU A 76 -8.38 -4.68 -12.16
CA GLU A 76 -8.77 -4.47 -13.57
C GLU A 76 -9.61 -3.18 -13.59
N ASP A 77 -9.53 -2.22 -14.50
CA ASP A 77 -8.73 -1.99 -15.70
C ASP A 77 -8.88 -0.47 -15.99
N LYS A 78 -7.82 0.18 -16.46
CA LYS A 78 -7.94 1.46 -17.17
C LYS A 78 -7.58 1.14 -18.63
N GLN A 79 -8.57 0.78 -19.44
CA GLN A 79 -8.57 1.17 -20.85
C GLN A 79 -9.97 1.19 -21.42
N GLU A 80 -10.12 2.05 -22.41
CA GLU A 80 -11.35 2.53 -23.04
C GLU A 80 -11.92 1.61 -24.14
N ASP A 81 -13.25 1.72 -24.28
CA ASP A 81 -14.09 1.60 -25.48
C ASP A 81 -14.45 0.20 -26.06
N ASN A 82 -15.73 0.15 -26.46
CA ASN A 82 -16.41 -0.60 -27.52
C ASN A 82 -16.56 -2.16 -27.56
N THR A 83 -17.83 -2.56 -27.37
CA THR A 83 -18.62 -3.65 -28.03
C THR A 83 -18.29 -5.15 -27.82
N ASN A 84 -19.21 -5.77 -27.07
CA ASN A 84 -20.01 -6.99 -27.31
C ASN A 84 -19.39 -8.38 -27.57
N THR A 85 -19.88 -9.31 -26.73
CA THR A 85 -20.16 -10.76 -26.93
C THR A 85 -19.03 -11.78 -27.10
N ASP A 86 -19.11 -12.77 -26.19
CA ASP A 86 -18.67 -14.18 -26.21
C ASP A 86 -17.35 -14.54 -26.86
N ASN A 87 -16.44 -15.10 -26.05
CA ASN A 87 -16.12 -16.53 -26.14
C ASN A 87 -15.19 -17.00 -25.01
N GLU A 88 -15.47 -18.24 -24.59
CA GLU A 88 -14.71 -19.15 -23.75
C GLU A 88 -13.27 -19.36 -24.27
N PHE A 89 -12.30 -19.48 -23.34
CA PHE A 89 -11.19 -20.46 -23.28
C PHE A 89 -9.91 -19.87 -22.65
N GLY A 90 -9.28 -20.66 -21.76
CA GLY A 90 -7.82 -20.72 -21.72
C GLY A 90 -7.16 -20.71 -20.35
N LEU A 91 -6.95 -21.90 -19.80
CA LEU A 91 -5.97 -22.20 -18.74
C LEU A 91 -4.64 -21.44 -18.95
N GLY A 92 -4.18 -20.72 -17.94
CA GLY A 92 -2.88 -20.05 -17.95
C GLY A 92 -2.22 -20.02 -16.58
N THR A 93 -1.61 -21.14 -16.17
CA THR A 93 -0.80 -21.23 -14.95
C THR A 93 0.36 -20.23 -14.99
N SER A 94 0.33 -19.18 -14.17
CA SER A 94 1.42 -18.20 -14.12
C SER A 94 2.17 -18.21 -12.78
N LYS A 95 3.46 -18.46 -12.94
CA LYS A 95 4.46 -18.93 -11.98
C LYS A 95 4.98 -17.78 -11.12
N LYS A 96 4.78 -17.87 -9.80
CA LYS A 96 5.31 -16.93 -8.79
C LYS A 96 6.84 -16.89 -8.85
N ARG A 97 7.43 -15.78 -9.31
CA ARG A 97 8.89 -15.56 -9.25
C ARG A 97 9.24 -15.01 -7.87
N LYS A 98 9.78 -15.86 -6.98
CA LYS A 98 10.51 -15.38 -5.81
C LYS A 98 11.81 -14.70 -6.28
N ALA A 99 11.96 -13.41 -6.00
CA ALA A 99 13.24 -12.74 -6.10
C ALA A 99 14.19 -13.32 -5.03
N LYS A 100 15.35 -13.76 -5.48
CA LYS A 100 16.43 -14.28 -4.64
C LYS A 100 17.21 -13.11 -4.05
N TRP A 101 17.25 -13.08 -2.72
CA TRP A 101 18.04 -12.17 -1.91
C TRP A 101 19.53 -12.35 -2.24
N CYS A 102 20.13 -11.36 -2.90
CA CYS A 102 21.57 -11.34 -3.13
C CYS A 102 22.28 -11.00 -1.81
N LYS A 103 23.07 -11.94 -1.28
CA LYS A 103 24.04 -11.66 -0.23
C LYS A 103 25.23 -10.94 -0.88
N SER A 104 25.58 -9.75 -0.39
CA SER A 104 26.83 -9.08 -0.77
C SER A 104 27.97 -9.71 0.01
N GLU A 105 28.86 -10.41 -0.69
CA GLU A 105 30.14 -10.88 -0.16
C GLU A 105 31.17 -9.76 -0.36
N VAL A 106 31.63 -9.14 0.72
CA VAL A 106 32.71 -8.14 0.69
C VAL A 106 34.04 -8.89 0.61
N THR A 107 34.66 -8.91 -0.58
CA THR A 107 36.04 -9.37 -0.76
C THR A 107 36.99 -8.35 -0.15
N GLY A 108 37.51 -8.63 1.04
CA GLY A 108 38.57 -7.85 1.68
C GLY A 108 39.88 -7.97 0.89
N LYS A 109 40.32 -6.87 0.26
CA LYS A 109 41.65 -6.76 -0.35
C LYS A 109 42.70 -6.64 0.77
N LYS A 110 43.60 -7.60 0.88
CA LYS A 110 44.80 -7.51 1.74
C LYS A 110 45.86 -6.67 1.02
N ILE A 111 46.28 -5.56 1.62
CA ILE A 111 47.46 -4.79 1.25
C ILE A 111 48.36 -4.65 2.48
N LYS A 112 49.59 -5.13 2.39
CA LYS A 112 50.72 -4.91 3.32
C LYS A 112 51.97 -5.21 2.46
N GLY A 113 52.90 -4.30 2.14
CA GLY A 113 53.32 -3.08 2.82
C GLY A 113 54.61 -3.39 3.59
N GLN A 114 55.75 -3.30 2.88
CA GLN A 114 57.18 -3.41 3.27
C GLN A 114 57.60 -4.28 4.44
#